data_AF-A0A7S0L9G8-F1
#
_entry.id   AF-A0A7S0L9G8-F1
#
_cell.length_a   1.000
_cell.length_b   1.000
_cell.length_c   1.000
_cell.angle_alpha   90.00
_cell.angle_beta   90.00
_cell.angle_gamma   90.00
#
_symmetry.space_group_name_H-M   'P 1'
#
loop_
_entity.id
_entity.type
_entity.pdbx_description
1 polymer ?
#
loop_
_entity_poly.entity_id
_entity_poly.type
_entity_poly.pdbx_seq_one_letter_code
_entity_poly.pdbx_strand_id
1 'polypeptide(L)'
;MVGDDGPDLSCFDFGDSDEGVADTAEETRDQTVKRHRQEEQVLRTAAKERRNTIPKGDRAGRAAEESALESELQHMRERHARQLAAHGVDHLVGAAAQLSVSNQPAKQSKGSKRRQKKEESDRVRDRRIAEEKAAAGPSARDIEMQKLVVKLMPLGLQVQEIPADGHCLYRSLAHQMQLDGQSGISFQHCRRDASAYIRANPSDFLPYLAADAGDASEQSLDKYCGTIEASSEWGGQLEITALAHFHKRCIAVHSADAPVLLTGEDYDANGPRLQLAYHRHYYELGEHYNSLVPAGPPEPQS
;
A
#
# COMPACT_ATOMS: atom_id res chain seq x y z
N MET A 1 14.67 20.11 63.93
CA MET A 1 15.20 20.47 62.60
C MET A 1 16.67 20.80 62.79
N VAL A 2 17.52 20.33 61.87
CA VAL A 2 18.99 20.41 61.80
C VAL A 2 19.77 19.25 62.46
N GLY A 3 20.76 18.74 61.71
CA GLY A 3 21.75 17.69 62.00
C GLY A 3 21.49 16.46 61.12
N ASP A 4 22.13 16.20 59.97
CA ASP A 4 23.56 16.18 59.62
C ASP A 4 24.40 15.35 60.62
N ASP A 5 24.83 14.16 60.17
CA ASP A 5 26.17 13.57 60.33
C ASP A 5 26.13 12.06 60.11
N GLY A 6 27.02 11.58 59.23
CA GLY A 6 27.11 10.18 58.79
C GLY A 6 27.78 9.25 59.81
N PRO A 7 28.11 8.01 59.41
CA PRO A 7 29.10 7.22 60.11
C PRO A 7 30.36 7.03 59.27
N ASP A 8 31.45 7.57 59.81
CA ASP A 8 32.84 7.25 59.51
C ASP A 8 33.22 5.87 60.06
N LEU A 9 34.24 5.32 59.42
CA LEU A 9 34.83 4.00 59.47
C LEU A 9 35.60 3.73 60.77
N SER A 10 35.85 2.42 60.98
CA SER A 10 37.05 1.81 61.59
C SER A 10 36.95 1.22 63.00
N CYS A 11 36.91 -0.11 63.05
CA CYS A 11 37.80 -0.97 63.85
C CYS A 11 37.72 -2.38 63.19
N PHE A 12 38.71 -2.92 62.48
CA PHE A 12 40.11 -3.29 62.76
C PHE A 12 40.30 -4.35 63.86
N ASP A 13 40.95 -5.45 63.42
CA ASP A 13 41.75 -6.44 64.14
C ASP A 13 41.05 -7.61 64.88
N PHE A 14 41.53 -8.86 64.89
CA PHE A 14 42.80 -9.50 64.44
C PHE A 14 42.65 -11.05 64.50
N GLY A 15 43.46 -11.80 63.75
CA GLY A 15 43.82 -13.21 64.03
C GLY A 15 43.36 -14.24 62.98
N ASP A 16 44.18 -14.68 62.00
CA ASP A 16 45.32 -15.63 62.10
C ASP A 16 44.80 -17.11 62.17
N SER A 17 45.19 -18.12 61.38
CA SER A 17 46.25 -18.33 60.39
C SER A 17 45.85 -19.51 59.46
N ASP A 18 46.43 -19.50 58.26
CA ASP A 18 47.14 -20.63 57.63
C ASP A 18 46.40 -21.95 57.34
N GLU A 19 46.12 -22.22 56.06
CA GLU A 19 46.83 -23.26 55.31
C GLU A 19 46.48 -23.16 53.81
N GLY A 20 47.52 -23.15 52.97
CA GLY A 20 47.42 -22.85 51.56
C GLY A 20 46.85 -23.98 50.71
N VAL A 21 46.22 -23.60 49.60
CA VAL A 21 46.45 -24.23 48.30
C VAL A 21 46.30 -23.13 47.25
N ALA A 22 47.35 -22.86 46.49
CA ALA A 22 47.26 -22.11 45.25
C ALA A 22 46.45 -22.95 44.26
N ASP A 23 45.12 -22.81 44.30
CA ASP A 23 44.25 -23.40 43.30
C ASP A 23 44.19 -22.43 42.13
N THR A 24 45.02 -22.66 41.12
CA THR A 24 44.77 -22.15 39.77
C THR A 24 43.50 -22.84 39.26
N ALA A 25 42.35 -22.47 39.81
CA ALA A 25 41.06 -22.96 39.38
C ALA A 25 40.88 -22.48 37.94
N GLU A 26 41.08 -23.39 36.99
CA GLU A 26 40.80 -23.15 35.58
C GLU A 26 39.39 -22.58 35.46
N GLU A 27 39.28 -21.36 34.91
CA GLU A 27 38.00 -20.69 34.69
C GLU A 27 37.07 -21.67 33.96
N THR A 28 35.96 -22.06 34.60
CA THR A 28 35.05 -23.04 33.99
C THR A 28 34.48 -22.48 32.69
N ARG A 29 34.16 -23.34 31.72
CA ARG A 29 33.64 -22.91 30.41
C ARG A 29 32.49 -21.90 30.51
N ASP A 30 31.60 -22.06 31.49
CA ASP A 30 30.48 -21.15 31.72
C ASP A 30 30.90 -19.80 32.32
N GLN A 31 31.91 -19.77 33.18
CA GLN A 31 32.54 -18.54 33.66
C GLN A 31 33.24 -17.81 32.50
N THR A 32 33.96 -18.54 31.64
CA THR A 32 34.62 -18.00 30.44
C THR A 32 33.60 -17.37 29.47
N VAL A 33 32.47 -18.04 29.22
CA VAL A 33 31.39 -17.48 28.37
C VAL A 33 30.76 -16.23 29.01
N LYS A 34 30.58 -16.21 30.33
CA LYS A 34 30.03 -15.04 31.04
C LYS A 34 30.99 -13.85 30.96
N ARG A 35 32.30 -14.07 31.13
CA ARG A 35 33.34 -13.06 30.94
C ARG A 35 33.34 -12.52 29.51
N HIS A 36 33.28 -13.40 28.50
CA HIS A 36 33.22 -12.99 27.08
C HIS A 36 32.05 -12.04 26.78
N ARG A 37 30.86 -12.31 27.36
CA ARG A 37 29.69 -11.43 27.23
C ARG A 37 29.90 -10.07 27.87
N GLN A 38 30.53 -10.03 29.05
CA GLN A 38 30.84 -8.78 29.75
C GLN A 38 31.87 -7.95 28.97
N GLU A 39 32.93 -8.59 28.46
CA GLU A 39 33.94 -7.93 27.63
C GLU A 39 33.35 -7.32 26.35
N GLU A 40 32.46 -8.05 25.65
CA GLU A 40 31.78 -7.52 24.45
C GLU A 40 30.87 -6.33 24.81
N GLN A 41 30.21 -6.36 25.97
CA GLN A 41 29.37 -5.26 26.44
C GLN A 41 30.21 -4.01 26.76
N VAL A 42 31.34 -4.17 27.44
CA VAL A 42 32.25 -3.07 27.80
C VAL A 42 32.84 -2.40 26.55
N LEU A 43 33.25 -3.17 25.54
CA LEU A 43 33.76 -2.59 24.30
C LEU A 43 32.70 -1.78 23.56
N ARG A 44 31.46 -2.27 23.51
CA ARG A 44 30.36 -1.56 22.85
C ARG A 44 29.98 -0.28 23.57
N THR A 45 30.02 -0.26 24.91
CA THR A 45 29.78 0.97 25.67
C THR A 45 30.90 1.97 25.47
N ALA A 46 32.16 1.54 25.53
CA ALA A 46 33.32 2.40 25.29
C ALA A 46 33.32 3.02 23.89
N ALA A 47 33.03 2.23 22.85
CA ALA A 47 32.96 2.75 21.48
C ALA A 47 31.76 3.70 21.26
N LYS A 48 30.65 3.50 21.98
CA LYS A 48 29.52 4.45 21.94
C LYS A 48 29.93 5.79 22.56
N GLU A 49 30.71 5.79 23.63
CA GLU A 49 31.25 7.00 24.25
C GLU A 49 32.24 7.71 23.32
N ARG A 50 33.18 6.98 22.72
CA ARG A 50 34.10 7.51 21.69
C ARG A 50 33.36 8.10 20.49
N ARG A 51 32.32 7.43 20.01
CA ARG A 51 31.49 7.98 18.92
C ARG A 51 30.73 9.26 19.32
N ASN A 52 30.39 9.42 20.60
CA ASN A 52 29.67 10.59 21.09
C ASN A 52 30.58 11.83 21.24
N THR A 53 31.90 11.66 21.34
CA THR A 53 32.85 12.79 21.30
C THR A 53 33.05 13.33 19.89
N ILE A 54 32.67 12.57 18.85
CA ILE A 54 32.73 12.97 17.44
C ILE A 54 31.50 13.82 17.08
N PRO A 55 31.67 15.02 16.48
CA PRO A 55 30.56 15.91 16.14
C PRO A 55 29.48 15.29 15.24
N LYS A 56 28.22 15.62 15.57
CA LYS A 56 27.09 15.96 14.66
C LYS A 56 27.33 15.87 13.13
N GLY A 57 28.17 16.76 12.63
CA GLY A 57 28.36 16.97 11.19
C GLY A 57 29.42 16.06 10.56
N ASP A 58 30.29 15.44 11.36
CA ASP A 58 31.37 14.61 10.84
C ASP A 58 30.89 13.17 10.63
N ARG A 59 30.42 12.93 9.41
CA ARG A 59 29.94 11.61 8.97
C ARG A 59 31.11 10.64 8.73
N ALA A 60 32.27 11.14 8.31
CA ALA A 60 33.44 10.32 8.01
C ALA A 60 34.09 9.79 9.29
N GLY A 61 34.29 10.66 10.29
CA GLY A 61 34.83 10.25 11.59
C GLY A 61 33.96 9.22 12.31
N ARG A 62 32.63 9.36 12.24
CA ARG A 62 31.72 8.39 12.86
C ARG A 62 31.63 7.06 12.14
N ALA A 63 31.79 7.05 10.81
CA ALA A 63 31.91 5.81 10.05
C ALA A 63 33.26 5.10 10.33
N ALA A 64 34.34 5.86 10.50
CA ALA A 64 35.65 5.32 10.86
C ALA A 64 35.63 4.66 12.25
N GLU A 65 34.99 5.30 13.24
CA GLU A 65 34.85 4.73 14.59
C GLU A 65 33.98 3.46 14.60
N GLU A 66 32.92 3.42 13.78
CA GLU A 66 32.08 2.22 13.63
C GLU A 66 32.86 1.05 12.99
N SER A 67 33.68 1.34 11.97
CA SER A 67 34.57 0.34 11.34
C SER A 67 35.67 -0.14 12.29
N ALA A 68 36.20 0.74 13.15
CA ALA A 68 37.18 0.38 14.16
C ALA A 68 36.58 -0.55 15.23
N LEU A 69 35.37 -0.24 15.73
CA LEU A 69 34.63 -1.11 16.66
C LEU A 69 34.37 -2.49 16.04
N GLU A 70 34.02 -2.56 14.75
CA GLU A 70 33.77 -3.84 14.08
C GLU A 70 35.03 -4.70 14.01
N SER A 71 36.18 -4.10 13.71
CA SER A 71 37.48 -4.77 13.67
C SER A 71 37.92 -5.25 15.06
N GLU A 72 37.72 -4.43 16.09
CA GLU A 72 38.04 -4.76 17.48
C GLU A 72 37.16 -5.92 18.02
N LEU A 73 35.86 -5.91 17.69
CA LEU A 73 34.94 -7.00 18.01
C LEU A 73 35.27 -8.28 17.26
N GLN A 74 35.75 -8.19 16.02
CA GLN A 74 36.19 -9.37 15.27
C GLN A 74 37.42 -10.01 15.93
N HIS A 75 38.43 -9.20 16.25
CA HIS A 75 39.63 -9.69 16.92
C HIS A 75 39.32 -10.28 18.31
N MET A 76 38.43 -9.65 19.07
CA MET A 76 37.93 -10.20 20.34
C MET A 76 37.24 -11.55 20.16
N ARG A 77 36.33 -11.67 19.18
CA ARG A 77 35.61 -12.92 18.90
C ARG A 77 36.54 -14.06 18.50
N GLU A 78 37.59 -13.77 17.73
CA GLU A 78 38.62 -14.75 17.39
C GLU A 78 39.38 -15.22 18.64
N ARG A 79 39.70 -14.31 19.56
CA ARG A 79 40.31 -14.65 20.86
C ARG A 79 39.38 -15.49 21.73
N HIS A 80 38.11 -15.11 21.84
CA HIS A 80 37.08 -15.84 22.59
C HIS A 80 36.86 -17.24 22.02
N ALA A 81 36.84 -17.39 20.69
CA ALA A 81 36.74 -18.68 20.02
C ALA A 81 37.94 -19.59 20.33
N ARG A 82 39.16 -19.04 20.36
CA ARG A 82 40.37 -19.79 20.76
C ARG A 82 40.31 -20.21 22.23
N GLN A 83 39.85 -19.34 23.13
CA GLN A 83 39.70 -19.67 24.55
C GLN A 83 38.65 -20.78 24.77
N LEU A 84 37.51 -20.73 24.09
CA LEU A 84 36.49 -21.79 24.18
C LEU A 84 36.94 -23.10 23.52
N ALA A 85 37.79 -23.05 22.49
CA ALA A 85 38.41 -24.24 21.90
C ALA A 85 39.45 -24.86 22.84
N ALA A 86 40.18 -24.06 23.62
CA ALA A 86 41.11 -24.54 24.66
C ALA A 86 40.38 -25.21 25.84
N HIS A 87 39.20 -24.73 26.24
CA HIS A 87 38.33 -25.45 27.19
C HIS A 87 37.62 -26.67 26.58
N GLY A 88 37.82 -26.94 25.28
CA GLY A 88 37.25 -28.05 24.54
C GLY A 88 38.23 -29.19 24.27
N VAL A 89 39.47 -29.12 24.75
CA VAL A 89 40.45 -30.20 24.66
C VAL A 89 40.56 -30.95 25.98
N ASP A 90 39.51 -31.70 26.33
CA ASP A 90 39.67 -32.82 27.26
C ASP A 90 38.77 -34.04 26.97
N HIS A 91 38.22 -34.12 25.76
CA HIS A 91 37.64 -35.39 25.34
C HIS A 91 37.75 -35.58 23.84
N LEU A 92 38.36 -36.71 23.48
CA LEU A 92 38.48 -37.32 22.15
C LEU A 92 39.73 -36.91 21.35
N VAL A 93 40.85 -37.50 21.79
CA VAL A 93 41.88 -38.01 20.90
C VAL A 93 41.23 -38.92 19.84
N GLY A 94 41.54 -38.69 18.57
CA GLY A 94 41.45 -39.73 17.55
C GLY A 94 40.52 -39.41 16.38
N ALA A 95 41.07 -38.75 15.36
CA ALA A 95 41.09 -39.24 13.97
C ALA A 95 41.37 -38.06 13.03
N ALA A 96 42.64 -37.95 12.66
CA ALA A 96 43.04 -37.22 11.47
C ALA A 96 42.57 -37.99 10.21
N ALA A 97 42.44 -37.22 9.13
CA ALA A 97 42.18 -37.64 7.76
C ALA A 97 40.73 -37.98 7.43
N GLN A 98 40.04 -37.03 6.78
CA GLN A 98 39.95 -37.09 5.32
C GLN A 98 39.37 -35.77 4.78
N LEU A 99 40.08 -35.25 3.78
CA LEU A 99 39.64 -34.20 2.88
C LEU A 99 38.36 -34.67 2.17
N SER A 100 37.20 -34.23 2.66
CA SER A 100 35.97 -34.24 1.89
C SER A 100 35.46 -32.81 1.79
N VAL A 101 35.46 -32.29 0.56
CA VAL A 101 34.81 -31.04 0.16
C VAL A 101 33.34 -31.14 0.58
N SER A 102 33.02 -30.60 1.76
CA SER A 102 31.64 -30.40 2.17
C SER A 102 31.37 -28.90 2.12
N ASN A 103 30.63 -28.54 1.07
CA ASN A 103 30.03 -27.24 0.82
C ASN A 103 29.39 -26.68 2.11
N GLN A 104 30.09 -25.81 2.84
CA GLN A 104 29.49 -25.12 3.98
C GLN A 104 28.66 -23.94 3.47
N PRO A 105 27.39 -23.81 3.91
CA PRO A 105 26.54 -22.72 3.47
C PRO A 105 27.14 -21.40 3.96
N ALA A 106 27.35 -20.46 3.04
CA ALA A 106 27.80 -19.12 3.35
C ALA A 106 26.98 -18.56 4.52
N LYS A 107 27.66 -18.18 5.62
CA LYS A 107 27.03 -17.56 6.79
C LYS A 107 26.27 -16.32 6.32
N GLN A 108 24.96 -16.46 6.15
CA GLN A 108 24.07 -15.37 5.75
C GLN A 108 24.26 -14.19 6.71
N SER A 109 24.55 -13.01 6.15
CA SER A 109 24.75 -11.80 6.95
C SER A 109 23.52 -11.51 7.81
N LYS A 110 23.69 -10.82 8.94
CA LYS A 110 22.56 -10.39 9.79
C LYS A 110 21.50 -9.59 9.00
N GLY A 111 21.91 -8.89 7.94
CA GLY A 111 21.00 -8.22 7.01
C GLY A 111 20.18 -9.18 6.13
N SER A 112 20.81 -10.25 5.63
CA SER A 112 20.13 -11.30 4.86
C SER A 112 19.08 -12.04 5.70
N LYS A 113 19.41 -12.38 6.96
CA LYS A 113 18.44 -13.00 7.90
C LYS A 113 17.27 -12.08 8.26
N ARG A 114 17.51 -10.76 8.40
CA ARG A 114 16.45 -9.78 8.69
C ARG A 114 15.52 -9.56 7.49
N ARG A 115 16.08 -9.57 6.27
CA ARG A 115 15.32 -9.50 5.02
C ARG A 115 14.46 -10.76 4.82
N GLN A 116 15.04 -11.95 5.00
CA GLN A 116 14.28 -13.21 4.93
C GLN A 116 13.16 -13.30 5.98
N LYS A 117 13.41 -12.88 7.23
CA LYS A 117 12.35 -12.85 8.25
C LYS A 117 11.23 -11.86 7.90
N LYS A 118 11.55 -10.72 7.29
CA LYS A 118 10.53 -9.77 6.81
C LYS A 118 9.75 -10.36 5.64
N GLU A 119 10.44 -10.96 4.67
CA GLU A 119 9.83 -11.55 3.48
C GLU A 119 8.95 -12.77 3.83
N GLU A 120 9.36 -13.59 4.80
CA GLU A 120 8.55 -14.66 5.38
C GLU A 120 7.31 -14.11 6.10
N SER A 121 7.48 -13.05 6.91
CA SER A 121 6.37 -12.39 7.59
C SER A 121 5.39 -11.74 6.60
N ASP A 122 5.89 -11.11 5.55
CA ASP A 122 5.09 -10.49 4.49
C ASP A 122 4.35 -11.60 3.72
N ARG A 123 5.01 -12.71 3.37
CA ARG A 123 4.35 -13.89 2.76
C ARG A 123 3.26 -14.50 3.63
N VAL A 124 3.50 -14.66 4.94
CA VAL A 124 2.49 -15.19 5.87
C VAL A 124 1.30 -14.23 5.97
N ARG A 125 1.56 -12.92 6.01
CA ARG A 125 0.51 -11.89 6.00
C ARG A 125 -0.29 -11.92 4.71
N ASP A 126 0.39 -11.96 3.56
CA ASP A 126 -0.24 -11.98 2.24
C ASP A 126 -1.06 -13.26 2.04
N ARG A 127 -0.55 -14.41 2.51
CA ARG A 127 -1.30 -15.66 2.52
C ARG A 127 -2.55 -15.56 3.38
N ARG A 128 -2.46 -15.01 4.59
CA ARG A 128 -3.63 -14.82 5.47
C ARG A 128 -4.66 -13.89 4.83
N ILE A 129 -4.23 -12.79 4.22
CA ILE A 129 -5.10 -11.86 3.49
C ILE A 129 -5.75 -12.57 2.29
N ALA A 130 -5.01 -13.40 1.56
CA ALA A 130 -5.53 -14.15 0.43
C ALA A 130 -6.54 -15.21 0.86
N GLU A 131 -6.29 -15.93 1.96
CA GLU A 131 -7.23 -16.89 2.56
C GLU A 131 -8.50 -16.21 3.06
N GLU A 132 -8.39 -15.07 3.75
CA GLU A 132 -9.53 -14.27 4.20
C GLU A 132 -10.34 -13.71 3.02
N LYS A 133 -9.68 -13.23 1.95
CA LYS A 133 -10.36 -12.78 0.72
C LYS A 133 -11.02 -13.93 -0.03
N ALA A 134 -10.39 -15.10 -0.10
CA ALA A 134 -10.98 -16.27 -0.74
C ALA A 134 -12.20 -16.80 0.04
N ALA A 135 -12.18 -16.72 1.37
CA ALA A 135 -13.30 -17.09 2.22
C ALA A 135 -14.46 -16.09 2.17
N ALA A 136 -14.21 -14.81 1.84
CA ALA A 136 -15.23 -13.76 1.77
C ALA A 136 -16.19 -13.88 0.57
N GLY A 137 -15.95 -14.81 -0.37
CA GLY A 137 -16.74 -14.97 -1.57
C GLY A 137 -16.49 -13.87 -2.61
N PRO A 138 -17.21 -13.89 -3.74
CA PRO A 138 -17.06 -12.88 -4.79
C PRO A 138 -17.48 -11.50 -4.26
N SER A 139 -16.68 -10.47 -4.55
CA SER A 139 -16.98 -9.13 -4.08
C SER A 139 -18.27 -8.60 -4.72
N ALA A 140 -18.92 -7.61 -4.11
CA ALA A 140 -20.09 -6.96 -4.69
C ALA A 140 -19.80 -6.41 -6.11
N ARG A 141 -18.58 -5.90 -6.32
CA ARG A 141 -18.06 -5.50 -7.64
C ARG A 141 -18.05 -6.63 -8.64
N ASP A 142 -17.50 -7.80 -8.26
CA ASP A 142 -17.37 -8.94 -9.17
C ASP A 142 -18.74 -9.49 -9.55
N ILE A 143 -19.66 -9.57 -8.59
CA ILE A 143 -21.06 -9.97 -8.83
C ILE A 143 -21.74 -8.99 -9.78
N GLU A 144 -21.60 -7.69 -9.53
CA GLU A 144 -22.16 -6.63 -10.38
C GLU A 144 -21.63 -6.71 -11.81
N MET A 145 -20.30 -6.82 -11.96
CA MET A 145 -19.67 -6.90 -13.27
C MET A 145 -20.09 -8.16 -14.04
N GLN A 146 -20.14 -9.31 -13.38
CA GLN A 146 -20.60 -10.57 -13.99
C GLN A 146 -22.04 -10.46 -14.50
N LYS A 147 -22.94 -9.91 -13.68
CA LYS A 147 -24.34 -9.68 -14.08
C LYS A 147 -24.44 -8.77 -15.30
N LEU A 148 -23.66 -7.68 -15.30
CA LEU A 148 -23.67 -6.73 -16.41
C LEU A 148 -23.12 -7.37 -17.69
N VAL A 149 -22.00 -8.10 -17.62
CA VAL A 149 -21.43 -8.82 -18.77
C VAL A 149 -22.44 -9.79 -19.38
N VAL A 150 -23.16 -10.55 -18.54
CA VAL A 150 -24.22 -11.47 -19.02
C VAL A 150 -25.35 -10.72 -19.74
N LYS A 151 -25.73 -9.52 -19.27
CA LYS A 151 -26.72 -8.67 -19.95
C LYS A 151 -26.22 -8.11 -21.28
N LEU A 152 -24.93 -7.75 -21.37
CA LEU A 152 -24.34 -7.11 -22.54
C LEU A 152 -23.96 -8.10 -23.65
N MET A 153 -23.60 -9.34 -23.29
CA MET A 153 -23.24 -10.41 -24.23
C MET A 153 -24.24 -10.60 -25.38
N PRO A 154 -25.56 -10.76 -25.16
CA PRO A 154 -26.52 -10.94 -26.26
C PRO A 154 -26.68 -9.69 -27.14
N LEU A 155 -26.25 -8.51 -26.65
CA LEU A 155 -26.26 -7.26 -27.42
C LEU A 155 -24.97 -7.08 -28.23
N GLY A 156 -23.97 -7.96 -28.07
CA GLY A 156 -22.66 -7.80 -28.68
C GLY A 156 -21.91 -6.57 -28.16
N LEU A 157 -22.13 -6.20 -26.89
CA LEU A 157 -21.50 -5.06 -26.24
C LEU A 157 -20.50 -5.51 -25.16
N GLN A 158 -19.47 -4.73 -24.93
CA GLN A 158 -18.51 -4.90 -23.84
C GLN A 158 -18.20 -3.57 -23.16
N VAL A 159 -17.80 -3.63 -21.89
CA VAL A 159 -17.42 -2.45 -21.11
C VAL A 159 -16.02 -1.98 -21.53
N GLN A 160 -15.94 -0.73 -21.96
CA GLN A 160 -14.69 0.01 -22.08
C GLN A 160 -14.48 0.81 -20.80
N GLU A 161 -13.42 0.48 -20.06
CA GLU A 161 -13.08 1.18 -18.84
C GLU A 161 -12.72 2.65 -19.11
N ILE A 162 -13.33 3.53 -18.33
CA ILE A 162 -13.10 4.97 -18.28
C ILE A 162 -12.45 5.30 -16.93
N PRO A 163 -11.49 6.25 -16.88
CA PRO A 163 -10.84 6.64 -15.63
C PRO A 163 -11.84 6.98 -14.52
N ALA A 164 -11.56 6.48 -13.32
CA ALA A 164 -12.33 6.69 -12.10
C ALA A 164 -12.09 8.07 -11.50
N ASP A 165 -12.43 9.11 -12.24
CA ASP A 165 -12.40 10.50 -11.78
C ASP A 165 -13.82 11.08 -11.76
N GLY A 166 -13.95 12.30 -11.22
CA GLY A 166 -15.24 12.97 -11.17
C GLY A 166 -15.79 13.40 -12.53
N HIS A 167 -15.16 13.01 -13.63
CA HIS A 167 -15.61 13.28 -15.00
C HIS A 167 -16.07 12.01 -15.73
N CYS A 168 -16.17 10.86 -15.04
CA CYS A 168 -16.48 9.55 -15.65
C CYS A 168 -17.71 9.55 -16.58
N LEU A 169 -18.83 10.18 -16.18
CA LEU A 169 -20.02 10.31 -17.04
C LEU A 169 -19.69 11.03 -18.36
N TYR A 170 -19.11 12.22 -18.25
CA TYR A 170 -18.80 13.07 -19.40
C TYR A 170 -17.71 12.46 -20.30
N ARG A 171 -16.73 11.76 -19.71
CA ARG A 171 -15.72 11.01 -20.47
C ARG A 171 -16.35 9.83 -21.22
N SER A 172 -17.28 9.11 -20.59
CA SER A 172 -17.98 7.99 -21.22
C SER A 172 -18.82 8.44 -22.41
N LEU A 173 -19.51 9.58 -22.29
CA LEU A 173 -20.28 10.19 -23.38
C LEU A 173 -19.39 10.74 -24.49
N ALA A 174 -18.34 11.49 -24.14
CA ALA A 174 -17.37 11.97 -25.12
C ALA A 174 -16.75 10.80 -25.91
N HIS A 175 -16.43 9.70 -25.24
CA HIS A 175 -15.92 8.49 -25.88
C HIS A 175 -16.96 7.88 -26.86
N GLN A 176 -18.24 7.77 -26.48
CA GLN A 176 -19.29 7.31 -27.40
C GLN A 176 -19.43 8.21 -28.63
N MET A 177 -19.45 9.53 -28.43
CA MET A 177 -19.56 10.48 -29.54
C MET A 177 -18.35 10.43 -30.48
N GLN A 178 -17.15 10.19 -29.96
CA GLN A 178 -15.94 9.98 -30.75
C GLN A 178 -16.04 8.71 -31.61
N LEU A 179 -16.59 7.62 -31.08
CA LEU A 179 -16.83 6.38 -31.84
C LEU A 179 -17.83 6.59 -32.99
N ASP A 180 -18.79 7.48 -32.80
CA ASP A 180 -19.75 7.91 -33.83
C ASP A 180 -19.17 8.90 -34.85
N GLY A 181 -17.86 9.15 -34.82
CA GLY A 181 -17.15 9.98 -35.78
C GLY A 181 -17.09 11.47 -35.41
N GLN A 182 -17.54 11.88 -34.22
CA GLN A 182 -17.39 13.25 -33.75
C GLN A 182 -15.98 13.49 -33.21
N SER A 183 -15.07 13.93 -34.08
CA SER A 183 -13.69 14.22 -33.72
C SER A 183 -13.56 15.46 -32.83
N GLY A 184 -12.69 15.40 -31.82
CA GLY A 184 -12.33 16.56 -30.99
C GLY A 184 -13.27 16.83 -29.80
N ILE A 185 -14.32 16.04 -29.63
CA ILE A 185 -15.17 16.12 -28.44
C ILE A 185 -14.41 15.63 -27.22
N SER A 186 -14.50 16.37 -26.12
CA SER A 186 -13.89 16.03 -24.84
C SER A 186 -14.92 16.17 -23.73
N PHE A 187 -14.61 15.64 -22.54
CA PHE A 187 -15.50 15.78 -21.38
C PHE A 187 -15.84 17.23 -21.04
N GLN A 188 -14.95 18.19 -21.35
CA GLN A 188 -15.18 19.62 -21.17
C GLN A 188 -16.21 20.19 -22.15
N HIS A 189 -16.30 19.61 -23.35
CA HIS A 189 -17.38 19.94 -24.29
C HIS A 189 -18.71 19.45 -23.71
N CYS A 190 -18.79 18.16 -23.31
CA CYS A 190 -20.01 17.62 -22.72
C CYS A 190 -20.47 18.39 -21.46
N ARG A 191 -19.56 18.85 -20.59
CA ARG A 191 -19.94 19.70 -19.44
C ARG A 191 -20.58 21.02 -19.87
N ARG A 192 -19.97 21.71 -20.84
CA ARG A 192 -20.51 22.97 -21.38
C ARG A 192 -21.83 22.77 -22.11
N ASP A 193 -21.94 21.70 -22.89
CA ASP A 193 -23.14 21.37 -23.67
C ASP A 193 -24.32 21.05 -22.75
N ALA A 194 -24.09 20.29 -21.67
CA ALA A 194 -25.09 20.04 -20.63
C ALA A 194 -25.55 21.35 -19.97
N SER A 195 -24.61 22.16 -19.47
CA SER A 195 -24.92 23.45 -18.82
C SER A 195 -25.62 24.42 -19.76
N ALA A 196 -25.21 24.50 -21.02
CA ALA A 196 -25.84 25.35 -22.03
C ALA A 196 -27.30 24.93 -22.27
N TYR A 197 -27.57 23.62 -22.36
CA TYR A 197 -28.94 23.14 -22.51
C TYR A 197 -29.80 23.43 -21.28
N ILE A 198 -29.26 23.20 -20.07
CA ILE A 198 -29.98 23.44 -18.82
C ILE A 198 -30.34 24.93 -18.66
N ARG A 199 -29.38 25.83 -18.92
CA ARG A 199 -29.63 27.29 -18.91
C ARG A 199 -30.69 27.71 -19.93
N ALA A 200 -30.74 27.06 -21.08
CA ALA A 200 -31.71 27.37 -22.13
C ALA A 200 -33.13 26.84 -21.84
N ASN A 201 -33.28 25.87 -20.93
CA ASN A 201 -34.55 25.19 -20.67
C ASN A 201 -34.86 25.11 -19.16
N PRO A 202 -34.85 26.23 -18.41
CA PRO A 202 -34.90 26.21 -16.95
C PRO A 202 -36.15 25.53 -16.37
N SER A 203 -37.30 25.63 -17.05
CA SER A 203 -38.57 25.01 -16.63
C SER A 203 -38.46 23.50 -16.39
N ASP A 204 -37.61 22.84 -17.16
CA ASP A 204 -37.51 21.38 -17.19
C ASP A 204 -36.58 20.86 -16.09
N PHE A 205 -35.71 21.71 -15.55
CA PHE A 205 -34.69 21.34 -14.57
C PHE A 205 -34.93 21.93 -13.17
N LEU A 206 -35.53 23.12 -13.08
CA LEU A 206 -35.78 23.81 -11.80
C LEU A 206 -36.53 22.96 -10.76
N PRO A 207 -37.58 22.18 -11.10
CA PRO A 207 -38.28 21.35 -10.10
C PRO A 207 -37.36 20.33 -9.42
N TYR A 208 -36.38 19.79 -10.15
CA TYR A 208 -35.45 18.80 -9.64
C TYR A 208 -34.32 19.45 -8.82
N LEU A 209 -33.81 20.59 -9.27
CA LEU A 209 -32.81 21.37 -8.51
C LEU A 209 -33.38 21.92 -7.20
N ALA A 210 -34.64 22.36 -7.22
CA ALA A 210 -35.33 22.85 -6.03
C ALA A 210 -35.55 21.75 -4.98
N ALA A 211 -35.78 20.51 -5.41
CA ALA A 211 -35.95 19.38 -4.50
C ALA A 211 -34.65 19.07 -3.72
N ASP A 212 -33.49 19.33 -4.31
CA ASP A 212 -32.19 19.06 -3.70
C ASP A 212 -31.65 20.26 -2.92
N ALA A 213 -31.70 21.46 -3.50
CA ALA A 213 -31.15 22.69 -2.92
C ALA A 213 -32.14 23.50 -2.09
N GLY A 214 -33.44 23.20 -2.16
CA GLY A 214 -34.51 23.98 -1.51
C GLY A 214 -34.80 25.33 -2.17
N ASP A 215 -34.19 25.62 -3.33
CA ASP A 215 -34.34 26.88 -4.06
C ASP A 215 -34.57 26.65 -5.56
N ALA A 216 -35.73 27.10 -6.06
CA ALA A 216 -36.17 27.02 -7.44
C ALA A 216 -35.88 28.29 -8.25
N SER A 217 -34.89 29.10 -7.86
CA SER A 217 -34.55 30.34 -8.54
C SER A 217 -33.66 30.12 -9.77
N GLU A 218 -33.71 31.05 -10.73
CA GLU A 218 -32.75 31.06 -11.86
C GLU A 218 -31.30 31.22 -11.38
N GLN A 219 -31.08 31.81 -10.20
CA GLN A 219 -29.76 31.98 -9.59
C GLN A 219 -29.20 30.63 -9.11
N SER A 220 -30.03 29.76 -8.52
CA SER A 220 -29.61 28.41 -8.13
C SER A 220 -29.26 27.58 -9.35
N LEU A 221 -30.03 27.72 -10.44
CA LEU A 221 -29.75 27.06 -11.71
C LEU A 221 -28.44 27.54 -12.35
N ASP A 222 -28.18 28.86 -12.39
CA ASP A 222 -26.93 29.36 -12.96
C ASP A 222 -25.72 28.92 -12.15
N LYS A 223 -25.85 28.91 -10.81
CA LYS A 223 -24.83 28.35 -9.91
C LYS A 223 -24.59 26.86 -10.22
N TYR A 224 -25.64 26.07 -10.38
CA TYR A 224 -25.54 24.65 -10.74
C TYR A 224 -24.79 24.47 -12.07
N CYS A 225 -25.17 25.23 -13.10
CA CYS A 225 -24.53 25.17 -14.41
C CYS A 225 -23.04 25.59 -14.36
N GLY A 226 -22.71 26.62 -13.56
CA GLY A 226 -21.34 27.04 -13.32
C GLY A 226 -20.50 25.98 -12.61
N THR A 227 -21.10 25.27 -11.64
CA THR A 227 -20.45 24.13 -10.99
C THR A 227 -20.18 23.00 -11.97
N ILE A 228 -21.14 22.60 -12.81
CA ILE A 228 -20.94 21.57 -13.85
C ILE A 228 -19.75 21.93 -14.75
N GLU A 229 -19.63 23.19 -15.17
CA GLU A 229 -18.60 23.64 -16.11
C GLU A 229 -17.21 23.70 -15.48
N ALA A 230 -17.12 24.15 -14.23
CA ALA A 230 -15.85 24.49 -13.58
C ALA A 230 -15.31 23.40 -12.65
N SER A 231 -16.13 22.42 -12.25
CA SER A 231 -15.77 21.43 -11.23
C SER A 231 -15.56 20.02 -11.78
N SER A 232 -15.09 19.14 -10.90
CA SER A 232 -15.08 17.68 -11.10
C SER A 232 -16.22 16.99 -10.35
N GLU A 233 -17.33 17.69 -10.12
CA GLU A 233 -18.51 17.09 -9.50
C GLU A 233 -19.13 16.05 -10.44
N TRP A 234 -19.61 14.96 -9.85
CA TRP A 234 -20.15 13.83 -10.57
C TRP A 234 -21.44 14.24 -11.25
N GLY A 235 -21.60 13.89 -12.52
CA GLY A 235 -22.86 14.11 -13.23
C GLY A 235 -23.82 12.95 -13.01
N GLY A 236 -25.10 13.19 -13.24
CA GLY A 236 -26.15 12.19 -13.11
C GLY A 236 -27.24 12.34 -14.17
N GLN A 237 -28.48 12.06 -13.76
CA GLN A 237 -29.62 11.98 -14.68
C GLN A 237 -29.97 13.33 -15.34
N LEU A 238 -29.77 14.45 -14.65
CA LEU A 238 -30.03 15.78 -15.21
C LEU A 238 -29.09 16.06 -16.39
N GLU A 239 -27.80 15.75 -16.23
CA GLU A 239 -26.80 15.92 -17.28
C GLU A 239 -27.03 14.97 -18.45
N ILE A 240 -27.39 13.71 -18.18
CA ILE A 240 -27.75 12.73 -19.21
C ILE A 240 -28.93 13.24 -20.03
N THR A 241 -29.97 13.74 -19.36
CA THR A 241 -31.15 14.32 -20.01
C THR A 241 -30.75 15.52 -20.87
N ALA A 242 -30.04 16.48 -20.29
CA ALA A 242 -29.56 17.66 -20.99
C ALA A 242 -28.75 17.30 -22.25
N LEU A 243 -27.81 16.35 -22.14
CA LEU A 243 -26.96 15.92 -23.25
C LEU A 243 -27.72 15.14 -24.33
N ALA A 244 -28.69 14.30 -23.95
CA ALA A 244 -29.54 13.62 -24.92
C ALA A 244 -30.30 14.64 -25.79
N HIS A 245 -30.88 15.68 -25.17
CA HIS A 245 -31.61 16.72 -25.90
C HIS A 245 -30.71 17.71 -26.64
N PHE A 246 -29.51 18.03 -26.11
CA PHE A 246 -28.56 18.91 -26.77
C PHE A 246 -28.01 18.29 -28.06
N HIS A 247 -27.52 17.05 -27.97
CA HIS A 247 -26.95 16.34 -29.12
C HIS A 247 -28.01 15.68 -30.01
N LYS A 248 -29.29 15.68 -29.58
CA LYS A 248 -30.41 15.05 -30.29
C LYS A 248 -30.12 13.57 -30.56
N ARG A 249 -29.71 12.84 -29.52
CA ARG A 249 -29.36 11.41 -29.58
C ARG A 249 -29.92 10.69 -28.36
N CYS A 250 -30.39 9.47 -28.58
CA CYS A 250 -30.83 8.60 -27.48
C CYS A 250 -29.61 8.08 -26.71
N ILE A 251 -29.66 8.15 -25.38
CA ILE A 251 -28.66 7.60 -24.46
C ILE A 251 -29.28 6.40 -23.75
N ALA A 252 -28.56 5.28 -23.75
CA ALA A 252 -28.96 4.05 -23.09
C ALA A 252 -27.99 3.72 -21.96
N VAL A 253 -28.48 3.64 -20.73
CA VAL A 253 -27.69 3.32 -19.54
C VAL A 253 -28.03 1.91 -19.06
N HIS A 254 -27.03 1.03 -19.08
CA HIS A 254 -27.13 -0.36 -18.63
C HIS A 254 -26.61 -0.49 -17.21
N SER A 255 -27.29 -1.26 -16.36
CA SER A 255 -26.83 -1.58 -15.01
C SER A 255 -27.07 -3.05 -14.68
N ALA A 256 -26.39 -3.56 -13.64
CA ALA A 256 -26.47 -4.97 -13.26
C ALA A 256 -27.88 -5.40 -12.84
N ASP A 257 -28.59 -4.56 -12.08
CA ASP A 257 -29.85 -4.97 -11.43
C ASP A 257 -31.10 -4.25 -11.96
N ALA A 258 -30.97 -3.14 -12.71
CA ALA A 258 -32.11 -2.42 -13.27
C ALA A 258 -32.33 -2.71 -14.77
N PRO A 259 -33.55 -2.44 -15.30
CA PRO A 259 -33.78 -2.33 -16.73
C PRO A 259 -32.89 -1.24 -17.37
N VAL A 260 -32.72 -1.31 -18.69
CA VAL A 260 -31.99 -0.27 -19.43
C VAL A 260 -32.77 1.03 -19.32
N LEU A 261 -32.13 2.09 -18.83
CA LEU A 261 -32.71 3.42 -18.81
C LEU A 261 -32.43 4.09 -20.14
N LEU A 262 -33.49 4.44 -20.86
CA LEU A 262 -33.42 5.18 -22.10
C LEU A 262 -33.75 6.65 -21.83
N THR A 263 -33.01 7.56 -22.46
CA THR A 263 -33.26 8.99 -22.39
C THR A 263 -33.14 9.58 -23.78
N GLY A 264 -34.12 10.38 -24.21
CA GLY A 264 -34.19 10.92 -25.56
C GLY A 264 -34.62 9.88 -26.62
N GLU A 265 -35.58 9.00 -26.29
CA GLU A 265 -36.13 8.00 -27.23
C GLU A 265 -36.70 8.63 -28.51
N ASP A 266 -37.19 9.87 -28.44
CA ASP A 266 -37.64 10.66 -29.60
C ASP A 266 -36.55 10.85 -30.67
N TYR A 267 -35.28 10.62 -30.32
CA TYR A 267 -34.12 10.77 -31.20
C TYR A 267 -33.54 9.45 -31.69
N ASP A 268 -34.23 8.33 -31.53
CA ASP A 268 -33.77 7.02 -32.03
C ASP A 268 -33.51 7.01 -33.55
N ALA A 269 -34.21 7.86 -34.30
CA ALA A 269 -34.01 8.01 -35.75
C ALA A 269 -32.74 8.80 -36.14
N ASN A 270 -32.10 9.49 -35.19
CA ASN A 270 -31.00 10.43 -35.46
C ASN A 270 -29.61 9.77 -35.48
N GLY A 271 -29.54 8.45 -35.28
CA GLY A 271 -28.30 7.67 -35.29
C GLY A 271 -28.29 6.58 -34.23
N PRO A 272 -27.17 5.86 -34.06
CA PRO A 272 -27.05 4.83 -33.03
C PRO A 272 -27.28 5.42 -31.62
N ARG A 273 -27.63 4.59 -30.65
CA ARG A 273 -27.74 5.06 -29.27
C ARG A 273 -26.34 5.20 -28.65
N LEU A 274 -26.14 6.22 -27.82
CA LEU A 274 -24.94 6.32 -27.00
C LEU A 274 -25.09 5.34 -25.82
N GLN A 275 -24.20 4.36 -25.72
CA GLN A 275 -24.31 3.24 -24.79
C GLN A 275 -23.38 3.44 -23.59
N LEU A 276 -23.95 3.48 -22.39
CA LEU A 276 -23.23 3.65 -21.13
C LEU A 276 -23.46 2.45 -20.20
N ALA A 277 -22.45 2.12 -19.42
CA ALA A 277 -22.56 1.20 -18.29
C ALA A 277 -22.51 1.99 -16.98
N TYR A 278 -23.52 1.81 -16.14
CA TYR A 278 -23.55 2.33 -14.79
C TYR A 278 -23.25 1.21 -13.79
N HIS A 279 -22.35 1.51 -12.87
CA HIS A 279 -21.93 0.61 -11.83
C HIS A 279 -22.04 1.30 -10.48
N ARG A 280 -22.63 0.63 -9.50
CA ARG A 280 -22.79 1.13 -8.12
C ARG A 280 -21.66 0.69 -7.20
N HIS A 281 -21.04 -0.45 -7.49
CA HIS A 281 -20.04 -1.09 -6.63
C HIS A 281 -18.68 -1.23 -7.34
N TYR A 282 -18.43 -0.44 -8.38
CA TYR A 282 -17.22 -0.60 -9.21
C TYR A 282 -15.94 -0.20 -8.50
N TYR A 283 -16.02 0.82 -7.64
CA TYR A 283 -14.94 1.30 -6.81
C TYR A 283 -15.41 1.42 -5.36
N GLU A 284 -14.47 1.47 -4.43
CA GLU A 284 -14.76 1.69 -3.01
C GLU A 284 -15.52 3.01 -2.77
N LEU A 285 -15.33 3.99 -3.64
CA LEU A 285 -15.99 5.30 -3.62
C LEU A 285 -17.43 5.28 -4.16
N GLY A 286 -17.89 4.15 -4.73
CA GLY A 286 -19.27 3.97 -5.17
C GLY A 286 -19.47 4.04 -6.68
N GLU A 287 -20.33 4.97 -7.10
CA GLU A 287 -20.93 5.02 -8.44
C GLU A 287 -19.92 5.41 -9.53
N HIS A 288 -20.04 4.77 -10.70
CA HIS A 288 -19.14 5.01 -11.82
C HIS A 288 -19.82 4.73 -13.17
N TYR A 289 -19.48 5.55 -14.16
CA TYR A 289 -19.92 5.36 -15.54
C TYR A 289 -18.75 4.91 -16.42
N ASN A 290 -19.00 3.88 -17.22
CA ASN A 290 -18.12 3.43 -18.29
C ASN A 290 -18.82 3.54 -19.65
N SER A 291 -18.02 3.47 -20.71
CA SER A 291 -18.52 3.46 -22.08
C SER A 291 -18.76 2.02 -22.53
N LEU A 292 -19.74 1.78 -23.40
CA LEU A 292 -19.98 0.45 -23.99
C LEU A 292 -19.60 0.45 -25.46
N VAL A 293 -18.77 -0.51 -25.85
CA VAL A 293 -18.29 -0.63 -27.23
C VAL A 293 -18.73 -1.95 -27.84
N PRO A 294 -18.82 -2.07 -29.17
CA PRO A 294 -18.99 -3.36 -29.81
C PRO A 294 -17.95 -4.36 -29.30
N ALA A 295 -18.40 -5.55 -28.91
CA ALA A 295 -17.50 -6.63 -28.53
C ALA A 295 -16.63 -7.00 -29.75
N GLY A 296 -15.31 -7.02 -29.54
CA GLY A 296 -14.39 -7.53 -30.56
C GLY A 296 -14.67 -9.01 -30.87
N PRO A 297 -14.15 -9.56 -31.98
CA PRO A 297 -14.18 -11.00 -32.19
C PRO A 297 -13.55 -11.68 -30.96
N PRO A 298 -14.11 -12.80 -30.47
CA PRO A 298 -13.62 -13.44 -29.27
C PRO A 298 -12.13 -13.77 -29.45
N GLU A 299 -11.28 -13.26 -28.56
CA GLU A 299 -9.87 -13.66 -28.55
C GLU A 299 -9.80 -15.18 -28.33
N PRO A 300 -8.99 -15.90 -29.12
CA PRO A 300 -8.76 -17.31 -28.87
C PRO A 300 -8.12 -17.45 -27.48
N GLN A 301 -8.86 -18.06 -26.56
CA GLN A 301 -8.32 -18.44 -25.26
C GLN A 301 -7.12 -19.38 -25.50
N SER A 302 -5.96 -18.98 -25.01
CA SER A 302 -4.69 -19.73 -25.09
C SER A 302 -4.43 -20.51 -23.81
#